data_AF-A0AAW1R9J6-F1
#
_entry.id   AF-A0AAW1R9J6-F1
#
_cell.length_a   1.000
_cell.length_b   1.000
_cell.length_c   1.000
_cell.angle_alpha   90.00
_cell.angle_beta   90.00
_cell.angle_gamma   90.00
#
_symmetry.space_group_name_H-M   'P 1'
#
loop_
_entity.id
_entity.type
_entity.pdbx_description
1 polymer ?
#
loop_
_entity_poly.entity_id
_entity_poly.type
_entity_poly.pdbx_seq_one_letter_code
_entity_poly.pdbx_strand_id
1 'polypeptide(L)'
;MTPTTSPFDKAPCLPPKAAKRTPRLMSSFPPPEDQRVTHANWLDPPFNRWSFQHVREVRPTQRVARSGGCPSKLLASATQLDLHNVCFTNAEGQSTAVEAILNEYETDGFLVMHKGKVVSERYFNDMQPSTTHLTMSCTKSLVGLVAGILADQGKLDLTSPVERYVPELGRSGYAEATVQMVMDMRSGIDYQESDLSSGTVFHRARMADLVGEMIWSRIGAEHEGDFMVDPIGTVIHEGGISVTLRDAARLGLLLVSDGKNAGGEQVVPASFLRSTREGSAELRRAFAEGQCERILNPAGAHYHNCFWVLDPQKGVLAALGMQGQMIWTDPVAQVVVVVFSSYPEHVSARTLNWVNAAAAVAEHLHAGTAMCRDGHHGIQ
;
A
#
# COMPACT_ATOMS: atom_id res chain seq x y z
N MET A 1 24.01 -2.10 -46.14
CA MET A 1 23.88 -2.63 -44.77
C MET A 1 23.27 -1.53 -43.92
N THR A 2 21.94 -1.50 -43.85
CA THR A 2 21.22 -0.70 -42.86
C THR A 2 21.33 -1.41 -41.51
N PRO A 3 21.73 -0.74 -40.42
CA PRO A 3 21.74 -1.37 -39.11
C PRO A 3 20.28 -1.68 -38.74
N THR A 4 19.97 -2.94 -38.52
CA THR A 4 18.78 -3.36 -37.80
C THR A 4 18.90 -2.83 -36.37
N THR A 5 18.17 -1.77 -36.06
CA THR A 5 17.91 -1.36 -34.67
C THR A 5 17.16 -2.50 -33.99
N SER A 6 17.64 -2.86 -32.81
CA SER A 6 16.95 -3.82 -31.95
C SER A 6 15.57 -3.24 -31.60
N PRO A 7 14.48 -4.02 -31.54
CA PRO A 7 13.18 -3.53 -31.07
C PRO A 7 13.20 -3.05 -29.60
N PHE A 8 14.36 -3.14 -28.95
CA PHE A 8 14.62 -2.70 -27.57
C PHE A 8 15.42 -1.40 -27.46
N ASP A 9 15.75 -0.71 -28.57
CA ASP A 9 16.28 0.65 -28.53
C ASP A 9 15.15 1.63 -28.16
N LYS A 10 14.64 1.53 -26.92
CA LYS A 10 13.76 2.54 -26.34
C LYS A 10 14.54 3.84 -26.25
N ALA A 11 13.92 4.95 -26.66
CA ALA A 11 14.49 6.27 -26.47
C ALA A 11 14.93 6.44 -25.00
N PRO A 12 16.12 7.01 -24.74
CA PRO A 12 16.66 7.10 -23.39
C PRO A 12 15.70 7.88 -22.48
N CYS A 13 15.47 7.35 -21.29
CA CYS A 13 14.65 7.99 -20.27
C CYS A 13 15.23 9.35 -19.87
N LEU A 14 14.35 10.29 -19.50
CA LEU A 14 14.79 11.55 -18.92
C LEU A 14 15.59 11.29 -17.63
N PRO A 15 16.72 11.99 -17.42
CA PRO A 15 17.50 11.86 -16.20
C PRO A 15 16.73 12.43 -14.99
N PRO A 16 17.01 11.96 -13.75
CA PRO A 16 16.43 12.51 -12.53
C PRO A 16 16.64 14.03 -12.43
N LYS A 17 15.62 14.77 -12.01
CA LYS A 17 15.83 16.14 -11.51
C LYS A 17 16.47 16.09 -10.13
N ALA A 18 17.18 17.16 -9.77
CA ALA A 18 17.77 17.30 -8.44
C ALA A 18 16.68 17.25 -7.36
N ALA A 19 16.91 16.49 -6.28
CA ALA A 19 16.02 16.42 -5.13
C ALA A 19 15.82 17.81 -4.52
N LYS A 20 14.58 18.16 -4.18
CA LYS A 20 14.32 19.37 -3.39
C LYS A 20 14.93 19.18 -2.00
N ARG A 21 15.70 20.18 -1.56
CA ARG A 21 16.33 20.17 -0.25
C ARG A 21 15.25 20.16 0.84
N THR A 22 15.22 19.09 1.62
CA THR A 22 14.25 18.90 2.72
C THR A 22 14.66 19.75 3.94
N PRO A 23 13.70 20.44 4.60
CA PRO A 23 13.97 21.11 5.87
C PRO A 23 14.37 20.11 6.97
N ARG A 24 15.41 20.41 7.75
CA ARG A 24 15.81 19.57 8.89
C ARG A 24 14.93 19.87 10.11
N LEU A 25 13.79 19.22 10.20
CA LEU A 25 12.85 19.35 11.32
C LEU A 25 13.39 18.68 12.59
N MET A 26 12.99 19.17 13.76
CA MET A 26 13.29 18.57 15.07
C MET A 26 14.78 18.25 15.32
N SER A 27 15.70 18.97 14.68
CA SER A 27 17.13 18.61 14.60
C SER A 27 18.06 19.35 15.57
N SER A 28 17.52 20.24 16.41
CA SER A 28 18.27 21.03 17.42
C SER A 28 17.50 21.12 18.74
N PHE A 29 18.10 21.68 19.79
CA PHE A 29 17.47 21.78 21.12
C PHE A 29 17.48 23.19 21.72
N PRO A 30 16.31 23.77 22.04
CA PRO A 30 15.01 23.38 21.47
C PRO A 30 14.99 23.66 19.96
N PRO A 31 14.23 22.89 19.15
CA PRO A 31 14.06 23.24 17.74
C PRO A 31 13.47 24.66 17.59
N PRO A 32 13.87 25.44 16.56
CA PRO A 32 13.18 26.67 16.17
C PRO A 32 11.69 26.46 15.94
N GLU A 33 10.85 27.47 16.20
CA GLU A 33 9.39 27.33 16.12
C GLU A 33 8.89 26.86 14.75
N ASP A 34 9.49 27.35 13.67
CA ASP A 34 9.21 26.95 12.28
C ASP A 34 9.68 25.53 11.93
N GLN A 35 10.41 24.87 12.83
CA GLN A 35 10.91 23.50 12.69
C GLN A 35 10.30 22.52 13.69
N ARG A 36 9.35 22.98 14.52
CA ARG A 36 8.66 22.15 15.51
C ARG A 36 7.49 21.43 14.87
N VAL A 37 7.48 20.11 15.03
CA VAL A 37 6.33 19.27 14.73
C VAL A 37 5.44 19.19 15.96
N THR A 38 4.14 19.39 15.78
CA THR A 38 3.14 19.49 16.84
C THR A 38 1.89 18.70 16.47
N HIS A 39 1.00 18.46 17.44
CA HIS A 39 -0.31 17.86 17.17
C HIS A 39 -1.14 18.60 16.12
N ALA A 40 -0.89 19.89 15.89
CA ALA A 40 -1.68 20.73 14.99
C ALA A 40 -1.18 20.71 13.53
N ASN A 41 0.12 20.56 13.30
CA ASN A 41 0.73 20.72 11.97
C ASN A 41 1.33 19.42 11.41
N TRP A 42 1.29 18.32 12.15
CA TRP A 42 2.04 17.10 11.78
C TRP A 42 1.64 16.46 10.46
N LEU A 43 0.40 16.64 9.99
CA LEU A 43 -0.03 16.17 8.66
C LEU A 43 0.37 17.10 7.52
N ASP A 44 0.71 18.35 7.84
CA ASP A 44 0.96 19.39 6.88
C ASP A 44 2.41 19.40 6.40
N PRO A 45 2.68 19.84 5.17
CA PRO A 45 4.04 20.02 4.69
C PRO A 45 4.66 21.29 5.29
N PRO A 46 5.97 21.30 5.59
CA PRO A 46 6.92 20.20 5.45
C PRO A 46 6.95 19.23 6.65
N PHE A 47 6.13 19.46 7.69
CA PHE A 47 6.18 18.72 8.97
C PHE A 47 5.91 17.22 8.83
N ASN A 48 5.08 16.85 7.86
CA ASN A 48 4.79 15.46 7.48
C ASN A 48 6.04 14.63 7.15
N ARG A 49 7.09 15.26 6.60
CA ARG A 49 8.36 14.59 6.29
C ARG A 49 9.06 14.01 7.51
N TRP A 50 8.85 14.61 8.68
CA TRP A 50 9.35 14.06 9.94
C TRP A 50 8.26 13.22 10.62
N SER A 51 7.03 13.72 10.70
CA SER A 51 5.99 13.11 11.54
C SER A 51 5.59 11.70 11.08
N PHE A 52 5.61 11.40 9.77
CA PHE A 52 5.18 10.08 9.28
C PHE A 52 6.11 8.96 9.72
N GLN A 53 7.37 9.29 10.04
CA GLN A 53 8.34 8.36 10.60
C GLN A 53 8.34 8.33 12.14
N HIS A 54 7.62 9.25 12.79
CA HIS A 54 7.65 9.48 14.25
C HIS A 54 6.24 9.63 14.85
N VAL A 55 5.23 8.94 14.29
CA VAL A 55 3.80 9.12 14.68
C VAL A 55 3.59 8.95 16.19
N ARG A 56 4.24 7.94 16.80
CA ARG A 56 4.14 7.67 18.24
C ARG A 56 4.66 8.80 19.14
N GLU A 57 5.48 9.70 18.60
CA GLU A 57 5.97 10.88 19.32
C GLU A 57 4.99 12.06 19.26
N VAL A 58 4.03 12.02 18.32
CA VAL A 58 3.08 13.12 18.07
C VAL A 58 1.63 12.71 18.27
N ARG A 59 1.30 11.43 18.31
CA ARG A 59 -0.07 10.93 18.47
C ARG A 59 -0.08 9.72 19.40
N PRO A 60 -1.11 9.56 20.26
CA PRO A 60 -1.29 8.33 21.01
C PRO A 60 -1.41 7.12 20.08
N THR A 61 -0.75 6.03 20.43
CA THR A 61 -0.80 4.78 19.65
C THR A 61 -1.12 3.56 20.50
N GLN A 62 -1.67 2.54 19.84
CA GLN A 62 -1.78 1.18 20.32
C GLN A 62 -0.85 0.28 19.52
N ARG A 63 -0.09 -0.54 20.23
CA ARG A 63 0.85 -1.49 19.64
C ARG A 63 0.13 -2.63 18.92
N VAL A 64 0.61 -2.96 17.72
CA VAL A 64 0.31 -4.20 17.00
C VAL A 64 1.44 -5.18 17.25
N ALA A 65 1.18 -6.17 18.12
CA ALA A 65 2.18 -7.15 18.50
C ALA A 65 2.56 -8.08 17.34
N ARG A 66 3.85 -8.39 17.20
CA ARG A 66 4.33 -9.49 16.37
C ARG A 66 4.43 -10.79 17.18
N SER A 67 4.67 -11.92 16.52
CA SER A 67 4.92 -13.16 17.24
C SER A 67 6.21 -13.07 18.05
N GLY A 68 6.24 -13.76 19.21
CA GLY A 68 7.43 -13.87 20.05
C GLY A 68 8.54 -14.73 19.44
N GLY A 69 8.26 -15.42 18.32
CA GLY A 69 9.24 -16.20 17.57
C GLY A 69 10.23 -15.32 16.78
N CYS A 70 11.21 -15.98 16.16
CA CYS A 70 12.14 -15.29 15.26
C CYS A 70 11.41 -14.76 14.02
N PRO A 71 11.59 -13.49 13.65
CA PRO A 71 11.10 -12.97 12.38
C PRO A 71 11.59 -13.79 11.18
N SER A 72 10.74 -13.95 10.17
CA SER A 72 11.13 -14.61 8.92
C SER A 72 11.93 -13.63 8.08
N LYS A 73 13.24 -13.84 7.93
CA LYS A 73 14.10 -12.96 7.13
C LYS A 73 13.64 -12.91 5.67
N LEU A 74 13.40 -11.71 5.13
CA LEU A 74 13.20 -11.55 3.68
C LEU A 74 14.52 -11.87 2.97
N LEU A 75 14.44 -12.75 1.95
CA LEU A 75 15.61 -13.16 1.19
C LEU A 75 15.95 -12.07 0.18
N ALA A 76 17.20 -11.59 0.19
CA ALA A 76 17.71 -10.73 -0.87
C ALA A 76 18.02 -11.56 -2.12
N SER A 77 17.70 -11.01 -3.29
CA SER A 77 18.14 -11.56 -4.58
C SER A 77 19.63 -11.29 -4.79
N ALA A 78 20.32 -12.26 -5.41
CA ALA A 78 21.72 -12.10 -5.82
C ALA A 78 21.88 -11.00 -6.89
N THR A 79 20.87 -10.84 -7.75
CA THR A 79 20.80 -9.79 -8.76
C THR A 79 19.86 -8.70 -8.29
N GLN A 80 20.38 -7.47 -8.19
CA GLN A 80 19.60 -6.27 -7.90
C GLN A 80 18.99 -5.71 -9.18
N LEU A 81 17.79 -5.16 -9.09
CA LEU A 81 17.11 -4.45 -10.18
C LEU A 81 17.76 -3.08 -10.36
N ASP A 82 18.20 -2.80 -11.59
CA ASP A 82 18.67 -1.48 -11.99
C ASP A 82 17.48 -0.61 -12.43
N LEU A 83 17.06 0.30 -11.54
CA LEU A 83 15.91 1.16 -11.74
C LEU A 83 16.14 2.26 -12.79
N HIS A 84 17.39 2.53 -13.19
CA HIS A 84 17.68 3.46 -14.29
C HIS A 84 17.18 2.92 -15.63
N ASN A 85 17.13 1.60 -15.79
CA ASN A 85 16.73 0.93 -17.03
C ASN A 85 15.25 0.57 -17.08
N VAL A 86 14.49 0.89 -16.02
CA VAL A 86 13.03 0.68 -15.98
C VAL A 86 12.35 1.99 -16.33
N CYS A 87 11.92 2.11 -17.58
CA CYS A 87 11.24 3.28 -18.13
C CYS A 87 9.71 3.09 -18.16
N PHE A 88 8.96 4.14 -17.82
CA PHE A 88 7.51 4.18 -17.91
C PHE A 88 7.03 5.55 -18.45
N THR A 89 5.77 5.60 -18.91
CA THR A 89 5.13 6.85 -19.33
C THR A 89 4.39 7.46 -18.14
N ASN A 90 4.75 8.69 -17.76
CA ASN A 90 4.07 9.42 -16.69
C ASN A 90 2.70 9.98 -17.14
N ALA A 91 1.95 10.55 -16.21
CA ALA A 91 0.64 11.14 -16.42
C ALA A 91 0.67 12.30 -17.43
N GLU A 92 1.82 12.96 -17.60
CA GLU A 92 2.06 14.01 -18.59
C GLU A 92 2.43 13.46 -19.99
N GLY A 93 2.48 12.14 -20.17
CA GLY A 93 2.82 11.49 -21.44
C GLY A 93 4.32 11.42 -21.75
N GLN A 94 5.19 11.72 -20.78
CA GLN A 94 6.64 11.73 -20.92
C GLN A 94 7.25 10.40 -20.46
N SER A 95 8.28 9.93 -21.18
CA SER A 95 9.07 8.77 -20.77
C SER A 95 10.05 9.15 -19.66
N THR A 96 9.96 8.48 -18.51
CA THR A 96 10.82 8.70 -17.35
C THR A 96 11.22 7.38 -16.69
N ALA A 97 12.36 7.37 -16.01
CA ALA A 97 12.86 6.18 -15.30
C ALA A 97 12.25 6.08 -13.90
N VAL A 98 12.11 4.87 -13.37
CA VAL A 98 11.65 4.65 -11.99
C VAL A 98 12.59 5.34 -10.99
N GLU A 99 13.91 5.26 -11.22
CA GLU A 99 14.89 5.92 -10.36
C GLU A 99 14.66 7.45 -10.30
N ALA A 100 14.16 8.06 -11.38
CA ALA A 100 13.98 9.51 -11.45
C ALA A 100 12.90 10.02 -10.48
N ILE A 101 11.83 9.25 -10.31
CA ILE A 101 10.70 9.67 -9.47
C ILE A 101 10.91 9.41 -7.97
N LEU A 102 11.85 8.54 -7.57
CA LEU A 102 12.16 8.30 -6.16
C LEU A 102 12.52 9.60 -5.42
N ASN A 103 13.40 10.40 -6.02
CA ASN A 103 13.83 11.65 -5.41
C ASN A 103 12.86 12.81 -5.67
N GLU A 104 12.27 12.88 -6.87
CA GLU A 104 11.33 13.95 -7.23
C GLU A 104 10.07 13.91 -6.40
N TYR A 105 9.61 12.71 -6.07
CA TYR A 105 8.42 12.50 -5.28
C TYR A 105 8.87 12.05 -3.90
N GLU A 106 9.65 12.88 -3.20
CA GLU A 106 9.69 12.94 -1.73
C GLU A 106 9.59 11.56 -1.01
N THR A 107 10.22 10.53 -1.58
CA THR A 107 10.07 9.14 -1.16
C THR A 107 10.89 8.97 0.09
N ASP A 108 10.38 8.18 1.03
CA ASP A 108 11.03 7.87 2.29
C ASP A 108 11.51 6.41 2.30
N GLY A 109 10.74 5.50 1.69
CA GLY A 109 11.11 4.10 1.51
C GLY A 109 10.57 3.51 0.21
N PHE A 110 11.37 2.69 -0.47
CA PHE A 110 10.99 2.00 -1.70
C PHE A 110 11.51 0.57 -1.69
N LEU A 111 10.65 -0.41 -1.98
CA LEU A 111 11.03 -1.82 -2.02
C LEU A 111 10.34 -2.55 -3.18
N VAL A 112 11.11 -3.35 -3.91
CA VAL A 112 10.61 -4.29 -4.92
C VAL A 112 10.94 -5.72 -4.50
N MET A 113 9.94 -6.58 -4.47
CA MET A 113 10.07 -8.01 -4.29
C MET A 113 9.62 -8.73 -5.56
N HIS A 114 10.36 -9.74 -5.99
CA HIS A 114 10.03 -10.59 -7.12
C HIS A 114 10.21 -12.06 -6.72
N LYS A 115 9.15 -12.87 -6.86
CA LYS A 115 9.12 -14.30 -6.51
C LYS A 115 9.63 -14.56 -5.08
N GLY A 116 9.15 -13.76 -4.13
CA GLY A 116 9.49 -13.86 -2.71
C GLY A 116 10.88 -13.35 -2.32
N LYS A 117 11.63 -12.72 -3.25
CA LYS A 117 12.96 -12.17 -2.99
C LYS A 117 13.02 -10.67 -3.22
N VAL A 118 13.69 -9.93 -2.33
CA VAL A 118 13.91 -8.49 -2.46
C VAL A 118 14.95 -8.25 -3.57
N VAL A 119 14.54 -7.52 -4.61
CA VAL A 119 15.39 -7.17 -5.77
C VAL A 119 15.78 -5.69 -5.80
N SER A 120 15.09 -4.83 -5.05
CA SER A 120 15.51 -3.46 -4.78
C SER A 120 14.96 -3.00 -3.44
N GLU A 121 15.74 -2.23 -2.71
CA GLU A 121 15.39 -1.66 -1.41
C GLU A 121 16.16 -0.34 -1.25
N ARG A 122 15.45 0.77 -1.00
CA ARG A 122 16.02 2.12 -0.84
C ARG A 122 15.34 2.83 0.32
N TYR A 123 16.11 3.62 1.03
CA TYR A 123 15.66 4.45 2.13
C TYR A 123 16.19 5.87 1.95
N PHE A 124 15.35 6.84 2.28
CA PHE A 124 15.60 8.25 2.10
C PHE A 124 15.10 9.00 3.34
N ASN A 125 15.37 10.31 3.42
CA ASN A 125 14.83 11.16 4.48
C ASN A 125 15.09 10.61 5.89
N ASP A 126 16.32 10.15 6.11
CA ASP A 126 16.80 9.52 7.35
C ASP A 126 16.10 8.21 7.77
N MET A 127 15.15 7.71 6.97
CA MET A 127 14.48 6.43 7.22
C MET A 127 15.50 5.30 7.28
N GLN A 128 15.35 4.40 8.26
CA GLN A 128 16.16 3.20 8.43
C GLN A 128 15.29 1.96 8.22
N PRO A 129 15.89 0.77 8.01
CA PRO A 129 15.11 -0.47 7.86
C PRO A 129 14.16 -0.80 9.01
N SER A 130 14.47 -0.33 10.23
CA SER A 130 13.64 -0.49 11.43
C SER A 130 12.65 0.65 11.66
N THR A 131 12.70 1.72 10.87
CA THR A 131 11.82 2.88 11.02
C THR A 131 10.41 2.50 10.58
N THR A 132 9.42 2.73 11.44
CA THR A 132 8.01 2.64 11.08
C THR A 132 7.57 3.88 10.33
N HIS A 133 6.75 3.73 9.30
CA HIS A 133 6.19 4.83 8.52
C HIS A 133 4.67 4.74 8.49
N LEU A 134 3.98 5.87 8.65
CA LEU A 134 2.53 5.97 8.49
C LEU A 134 2.11 5.56 7.08
N THR A 135 1.13 4.66 6.98
CA THR A 135 0.71 4.10 5.68
C THR A 135 -0.56 4.72 5.12
N MET A 136 -1.18 5.65 5.86
CA MET A 136 -2.44 6.29 5.49
C MET A 136 -3.48 5.22 5.10
N SER A 137 -4.30 5.48 4.07
CA SER A 137 -5.38 4.60 3.63
C SER A 137 -4.98 3.16 3.25
N CYS A 138 -3.70 2.82 3.15
CA CYS A 138 -3.29 1.40 3.10
C CYS A 138 -3.79 0.60 4.32
N THR A 139 -4.03 1.29 5.44
CA THR A 139 -4.65 0.75 6.65
C THR A 139 -5.99 0.06 6.35
N LYS A 140 -6.81 0.62 5.46
CA LYS A 140 -8.14 0.08 5.11
C LYS A 140 -8.03 -1.33 4.53
N SER A 141 -7.04 -1.54 3.67
CA SER A 141 -6.77 -2.85 3.08
C SER A 141 -6.41 -3.89 4.14
N LEU A 142 -5.62 -3.52 5.15
CA LEU A 142 -5.30 -4.40 6.28
C LEU A 142 -6.55 -4.74 7.11
N VAL A 143 -7.42 -3.76 7.38
CA VAL A 143 -8.72 -3.98 8.03
C VAL A 143 -9.61 -4.89 7.18
N GLY A 144 -9.61 -4.71 5.86
CA GLY A 144 -10.33 -5.57 4.91
C GLY A 144 -9.87 -7.02 4.96
N LEU A 145 -8.56 -7.27 5.09
CA LEU A 145 -8.02 -8.62 5.29
C LEU A 145 -8.52 -9.26 6.59
N VAL A 146 -8.57 -8.50 7.70
CA VAL A 146 -9.14 -9.00 8.97
C VAL A 146 -10.62 -9.35 8.79
N ALA A 147 -11.40 -8.49 8.13
CA ALA A 147 -12.80 -8.78 7.83
C ALA A 147 -12.98 -10.05 6.98
N GLY A 148 -12.14 -10.25 5.95
CA GLY A 148 -12.12 -11.46 5.15
C GLY A 148 -11.81 -12.73 5.95
N ILE A 149 -10.83 -12.67 6.86
CA ILE A 149 -10.49 -13.77 7.78
C ILE A 149 -11.67 -14.07 8.71
N LEU A 150 -12.31 -13.05 9.29
CA LEU A 150 -13.48 -13.22 10.15
C LEU A 150 -14.68 -13.80 9.41
N ALA A 151 -14.85 -13.43 8.14
CA ALA A 151 -15.92 -13.96 7.30
C ALA A 151 -15.74 -15.44 6.97
N ASP A 152 -14.53 -15.85 6.62
CA ASP A 152 -14.19 -17.26 6.39
C ASP A 152 -14.34 -18.11 7.67
N GLN A 153 -14.09 -17.51 8.84
CA GLN A 153 -14.36 -18.14 10.15
C GLN A 153 -15.85 -18.17 10.54
N GLY A 154 -16.76 -17.62 9.73
CA GLY A 154 -18.19 -17.52 10.04
C GLY A 154 -18.51 -16.54 11.18
N LYS A 155 -17.56 -15.67 11.56
CA LYS A 155 -17.73 -14.67 12.63
C LYS A 155 -18.25 -13.32 12.13
N LEU A 156 -18.14 -13.08 10.82
CA LEU A 156 -18.64 -11.88 10.15
C LEU A 156 -19.37 -12.28 8.87
N ASP A 157 -20.68 -12.09 8.83
CA ASP A 157 -21.45 -12.20 7.58
C ASP A 157 -21.39 -10.87 6.83
N LEU A 158 -20.73 -10.89 5.67
CA LEU A 158 -20.55 -9.72 4.80
C LEU A 158 -21.87 -9.24 4.17
N THR A 159 -22.87 -10.11 4.05
CA THR A 159 -24.17 -9.79 3.47
C THR A 159 -25.14 -9.17 4.49
N SER A 160 -24.84 -9.29 5.78
CA SER A 160 -25.66 -8.70 6.83
C SER A 160 -25.56 -7.17 6.87
N PRO A 161 -26.65 -6.47 7.22
CA PRO A 161 -26.61 -5.05 7.56
C PRO A 161 -25.61 -4.74 8.67
N VAL A 162 -24.92 -3.59 8.60
CA VAL A 162 -23.94 -3.20 9.63
C VAL A 162 -24.57 -3.00 11.01
N GLU A 163 -25.84 -2.60 11.06
CA GLU A 163 -26.59 -2.44 12.31
C GLU A 163 -26.74 -3.73 13.12
N ARG A 164 -26.59 -4.89 12.48
CA ARG A 164 -26.53 -6.18 13.18
C ARG A 164 -25.37 -6.24 14.16
N TYR A 165 -24.25 -5.60 13.82
CA TYR A 165 -23.02 -5.59 14.63
C TYR A 165 -22.87 -4.31 15.45
N VAL A 166 -23.34 -3.18 14.91
CA VAL A 166 -23.28 -1.86 15.55
C VAL A 166 -24.67 -1.21 15.47
N PRO A 167 -25.58 -1.52 16.41
CA PRO A 167 -26.97 -1.05 16.36
C PRO A 167 -27.12 0.47 16.24
N GLU A 168 -26.17 1.23 16.78
CA GLU A 168 -26.11 2.69 16.70
C GLU A 168 -26.05 3.21 15.26
N LEU A 169 -25.45 2.44 14.34
CA LEU A 169 -25.36 2.80 12.92
C LEU A 169 -26.70 2.69 12.18
N GLY A 170 -27.68 1.94 12.70
CA GLY A 170 -29.01 1.83 12.10
C GLY A 170 -29.80 3.14 12.10
N ARG A 171 -29.32 4.16 12.84
CA ARG A 171 -29.89 5.52 12.87
C ARG A 171 -29.03 6.54 12.13
N SER A 172 -28.07 6.09 11.34
CA SER A 172 -27.11 6.94 10.62
C SER A 172 -27.27 6.79 9.11
N GLY A 173 -26.42 7.46 8.32
CA GLY A 173 -26.33 7.23 6.88
C GLY A 173 -25.93 5.80 6.49
N TYR A 174 -25.44 4.99 7.42
CA TYR A 174 -25.16 3.56 7.22
C TYR A 174 -26.39 2.66 7.38
N ALA A 175 -27.59 3.21 7.66
CA ALA A 175 -28.80 2.41 7.72
C ALA A 175 -28.96 1.59 6.42
N GLU A 176 -29.33 0.31 6.56
CA GLU A 176 -29.49 -0.64 5.45
C GLU A 176 -28.20 -1.03 4.70
N ALA A 177 -27.06 -0.35 4.92
CA ALA A 177 -25.80 -0.72 4.32
C ALA A 177 -25.32 -2.08 4.86
N THR A 178 -24.98 -3.00 3.96
CA THR A 178 -24.34 -4.26 4.35
C THR A 178 -22.86 -4.05 4.66
N VAL A 179 -22.26 -4.98 5.41
CA VAL A 179 -20.80 -4.97 5.64
C VAL A 179 -20.03 -4.94 4.31
N GLN A 180 -20.48 -5.71 3.30
CA GLN A 180 -19.88 -5.72 1.97
C GLN A 180 -19.98 -4.36 1.28
N MET A 181 -21.13 -3.68 1.35
CA MET A 181 -21.29 -2.33 0.79
C MET A 181 -20.32 -1.35 1.42
N VAL A 182 -20.08 -1.44 2.73
CA VAL A 182 -19.08 -0.60 3.42
C VAL A 182 -17.67 -0.94 2.95
N MET A 183 -17.31 -2.22 2.85
CA MET A 183 -15.99 -2.65 2.39
C MET A 183 -15.69 -2.27 0.93
N ASP A 184 -16.74 -2.13 0.12
CA ASP A 184 -16.66 -1.74 -1.29
C ASP A 184 -16.80 -0.22 -1.52
N MET A 185 -16.89 0.58 -0.45
CA MET A 185 -17.10 2.03 -0.50
C MET A 185 -18.38 2.41 -1.27
N ARG A 186 -19.43 1.62 -1.08
CA ARG A 186 -20.72 1.70 -1.78
C ARG A 186 -21.91 1.93 -0.86
N SER A 187 -21.67 2.37 0.38
CA SER A 187 -22.74 2.68 1.32
C SER A 187 -23.58 3.90 0.92
N GLY A 188 -23.11 4.74 -0.01
CA GLY A 188 -23.87 5.89 -0.52
C GLY A 188 -23.98 7.06 0.46
N ILE A 189 -23.08 7.11 1.45
CA ILE A 189 -23.09 8.13 2.49
C ILE A 189 -22.53 9.43 1.94
N ASP A 190 -23.29 10.51 2.13
CA ASP A 190 -22.84 11.87 1.88
C ASP A 190 -21.86 12.29 2.99
N TYR A 191 -20.57 12.11 2.72
CA TYR A 191 -19.47 12.42 3.62
C TYR A 191 -18.47 13.34 2.91
N GLN A 192 -18.06 14.42 3.59
CA GLN A 192 -17.04 15.35 3.11
C GLN A 192 -15.69 15.01 3.74
N GLU A 193 -14.68 14.67 2.93
CA GLU A 193 -13.33 14.28 3.40
C GLU A 193 -12.57 15.39 4.16
N SER A 194 -13.06 16.63 4.16
CA SER A 194 -12.47 17.74 4.93
C SER A 194 -12.58 17.57 6.45
N ASP A 195 -13.44 16.67 6.92
CA ASP A 195 -13.71 16.45 8.35
C ASP A 195 -13.04 15.17 8.88
N LEU A 196 -11.70 15.09 8.83
CA LEU A 196 -10.89 13.97 9.35
C LEU A 196 -10.95 13.77 10.90
N SER A 197 -12.00 14.26 11.56
CA SER A 197 -12.11 14.29 13.03
C SER A 197 -13.00 13.19 13.63
N SER A 198 -13.57 12.28 12.85
CA SER A 198 -14.54 11.30 13.37
C SER A 198 -14.13 9.83 13.16
N GLY A 199 -13.50 9.25 14.19
CA GLY A 199 -13.39 7.80 14.33
C GLY A 199 -14.66 7.23 14.98
N THR A 200 -15.22 6.14 14.44
CA THR A 200 -16.33 5.41 15.08
C THR A 200 -15.81 4.17 15.82
N VAL A 201 -16.41 3.88 16.97
CA VAL A 201 -15.98 2.92 18.01
C VAL A 201 -16.30 1.46 17.65
N PHE A 202 -15.36 0.54 17.91
CA PHE A 202 -15.60 -0.92 17.91
C PHE A 202 -15.18 -1.55 19.25
N HIS A 203 -16.09 -2.33 19.88
CA HIS A 203 -16.01 -2.58 21.33
C HIS A 203 -15.93 -4.06 21.79
N ARG A 204 -15.55 -5.04 20.95
CA ARG A 204 -15.40 -6.44 21.42
C ARG A 204 -13.99 -7.05 21.32
N ALA A 205 -13.18 -6.61 20.37
CA ALA A 205 -11.74 -6.85 20.31
C ALA A 205 -11.09 -5.59 19.73
N ARG A 206 -9.95 -5.15 20.26
CA ARG A 206 -9.27 -3.98 19.69
C ARG A 206 -8.70 -4.40 18.34
N MET A 207 -8.89 -3.59 17.31
CA MET A 207 -8.39 -3.91 15.97
C MET A 207 -6.87 -4.14 15.96
N ALA A 208 -6.11 -3.45 16.81
CA ALA A 208 -4.69 -3.71 16.99
C ALA A 208 -4.40 -5.16 17.42
N ASP A 209 -5.22 -5.72 18.32
CA ASP A 209 -5.11 -7.11 18.77
C ASP A 209 -5.50 -8.08 17.65
N LEU A 210 -6.60 -7.81 16.93
CA LEU A 210 -7.03 -8.64 15.79
C LEU A 210 -5.96 -8.68 14.70
N VAL A 211 -5.40 -7.53 14.33
CA VAL A 211 -4.31 -7.45 13.36
C VAL A 211 -3.09 -8.22 13.87
N GLY A 212 -2.72 -8.04 15.14
CA GLY A 212 -1.60 -8.75 15.78
C GLY A 212 -1.76 -10.27 15.71
N GLU A 213 -2.92 -10.78 16.13
CA GLU A 213 -3.21 -12.21 16.23
C GLU A 213 -3.46 -12.89 14.88
N MET A 214 -4.20 -12.22 13.98
CA MET A 214 -4.65 -12.84 12.73
C MET A 214 -3.65 -12.66 11.59
N ILE A 215 -2.84 -11.60 11.61
CA ILE A 215 -1.96 -11.25 10.48
C ILE A 215 -0.52 -11.08 10.96
N TRP A 216 -0.26 -10.12 11.86
CA TRP A 216 1.10 -9.65 12.16
C TRP A 216 1.99 -10.75 12.75
N SER A 217 1.42 -11.57 13.64
CA SER A 217 2.10 -12.75 14.21
C SER A 217 2.38 -13.86 13.20
N ARG A 218 1.69 -13.86 12.05
CA ARG A 218 1.72 -14.93 11.05
C ARG A 218 2.49 -14.57 9.78
N ILE A 219 2.75 -13.29 9.51
CA ILE A 219 3.52 -12.87 8.33
C ILE A 219 5.04 -12.94 8.54
N GLY A 220 5.49 -13.26 9.76
CA GLY A 220 6.91 -13.24 10.14
C GLY A 220 7.47 -11.83 10.23
N ALA A 221 6.67 -10.88 10.73
CA ALA A 221 7.03 -9.47 10.87
C ALA A 221 8.32 -9.28 11.69
N GLU A 222 9.19 -8.36 11.24
CA GLU A 222 10.44 -8.00 11.93
C GLU A 222 10.18 -7.09 13.13
N HIS A 223 9.25 -6.15 12.96
CA HIS A 223 8.95 -5.13 13.95
C HIS A 223 7.48 -5.18 14.35
N GLU A 224 7.17 -4.63 15.51
CA GLU A 224 5.79 -4.33 15.90
C GLU A 224 5.28 -3.15 15.06
N GLY A 225 3.97 -3.10 14.83
CA GLY A 225 3.32 -1.94 14.23
C GLY A 225 2.71 -1.03 15.30
N ASP A 226 2.26 0.15 14.90
CA ASP A 226 1.50 1.06 15.75
C ASP A 226 0.24 1.52 15.04
N PHE A 227 -0.90 1.47 15.73
CA PHE A 227 -2.11 2.16 15.32
C PHE A 227 -2.24 3.47 16.07
N MET A 228 -2.38 4.59 15.36
CA MET A 228 -2.89 5.82 15.95
C MET A 228 -4.28 5.58 16.56
N VAL A 229 -4.54 6.19 17.72
CA VAL A 229 -5.84 6.11 18.39
C VAL A 229 -6.46 7.48 18.65
N ASP A 230 -7.79 7.51 18.78
CA ASP A 230 -8.55 8.63 19.28
C ASP A 230 -8.40 8.80 20.81
N PRO A 231 -8.97 9.87 21.43
CA PRO A 231 -8.84 10.10 22.87
C PRO A 231 -9.43 9.01 23.79
N ILE A 232 -10.31 8.14 23.29
CA ILE A 232 -10.90 7.04 24.06
C ILE A 232 -10.23 5.69 23.74
N GLY A 233 -9.23 5.69 22.86
CA GLY A 233 -8.44 4.51 22.53
C GLY A 233 -8.98 3.68 21.35
N THR A 234 -9.89 4.20 20.54
CA THR A 234 -10.30 3.57 19.27
C THR A 234 -9.21 3.80 18.24
N VAL A 235 -8.80 2.76 17.51
CA VAL A 235 -7.82 2.94 16.43
C VAL A 235 -8.42 3.74 15.27
N ILE A 236 -7.58 4.51 14.59
CA ILE A 236 -7.95 5.19 13.36
C ILE A 236 -7.91 4.18 12.20
N HIS A 237 -9.00 3.44 12.03
CA HIS A 237 -9.12 2.31 11.08
C HIS A 237 -8.90 2.69 9.62
N GLU A 238 -9.12 3.96 9.29
CA GLU A 238 -9.07 4.42 7.92
C GLU A 238 -7.65 4.79 7.45
N GLY A 239 -6.69 4.97 8.37
CA GLY A 239 -5.40 5.56 7.98
C GLY A 239 -4.26 5.47 8.99
N GLY A 240 -4.51 4.93 10.19
CA GLY A 240 -3.65 5.16 11.34
C GLY A 240 -2.50 4.19 11.55
N ILE A 241 -2.27 3.18 10.69
CA ILE A 241 -1.21 2.20 10.95
C ILE A 241 0.16 2.68 10.44
N SER A 242 1.16 2.59 11.32
CA SER A 242 2.58 2.75 11.02
C SER A 242 3.30 1.41 11.10
N VAL A 243 4.05 1.07 10.04
CA VAL A 243 4.78 -0.20 9.93
C VAL A 243 6.12 0.00 9.20
N THR A 244 7.04 -0.97 9.29
CA THR A 244 8.29 -0.90 8.52
C THR A 244 8.07 -1.25 7.05
N LEU A 245 8.98 -0.78 6.19
CA LEU A 245 8.92 -1.00 4.73
C LEU A 245 8.89 -2.51 4.39
N ARG A 246 9.72 -3.30 5.08
CA ARG A 246 9.78 -4.76 4.87
C ARG A 246 8.53 -5.47 5.37
N ASP A 247 7.93 -5.02 6.47
CA ASP A 247 6.71 -5.64 6.99
C ASP A 247 5.49 -5.30 6.11
N ALA A 248 5.44 -4.10 5.51
CA ALA A 248 4.50 -3.81 4.44
C ALA A 248 4.72 -4.70 3.21
N ALA A 249 5.98 -5.02 2.85
CA ALA A 249 6.28 -5.95 1.76
C ALA A 249 5.81 -7.39 2.05
N ARG A 250 5.81 -7.80 3.32
CA ARG A 250 5.23 -9.10 3.75
C ARG A 250 3.72 -9.14 3.59
N LEU A 251 3.02 -8.03 3.84
CA LEU A 251 1.58 -7.93 3.49
C LEU A 251 1.40 -8.08 1.98
N GLY A 252 2.21 -7.39 1.17
CA GLY A 252 2.21 -7.57 -0.28
C GLY A 252 2.48 -9.02 -0.71
N LEU A 253 3.38 -9.73 -0.03
CA LEU A 253 3.66 -11.14 -0.29
C LEU A 253 2.42 -12.03 -0.08
N LEU A 254 1.61 -11.76 0.96
CA LEU A 254 0.32 -12.45 1.13
C LEU A 254 -0.56 -12.23 -0.11
N LEU A 255 -0.64 -11.00 -0.62
CA LEU A 255 -1.51 -10.65 -1.74
C LEU A 255 -1.08 -11.31 -3.06
N VAL A 256 0.22 -11.40 -3.37
CA VAL A 256 0.70 -12.11 -4.57
C VAL A 256 0.68 -13.63 -4.44
N SER A 257 0.62 -14.15 -3.21
CA SER A 257 0.71 -15.60 -2.91
C SER A 257 -0.62 -16.20 -2.47
N ASP A 258 -1.75 -15.63 -2.92
CA ASP A 258 -3.10 -16.07 -2.58
C ASP A 258 -3.34 -16.27 -1.08
N GLY A 259 -2.78 -15.36 -0.27
CA GLY A 259 -2.95 -15.31 1.18
C GLY A 259 -1.95 -16.14 1.96
N LYS A 260 -0.93 -16.72 1.30
CA LYS A 260 0.13 -17.49 1.96
C LYS A 260 1.31 -16.62 2.37
N ASN A 261 1.84 -16.85 3.57
CA ASN A 261 3.07 -16.22 4.02
C ASN A 261 4.32 -16.85 3.37
N ALA A 262 5.51 -16.33 3.70
CA ALA A 262 6.78 -16.87 3.20
C ALA A 262 7.04 -18.33 3.61
N GLY A 263 6.43 -18.81 4.69
CA GLY A 263 6.50 -20.20 5.15
C GLY A 263 5.46 -21.13 4.51
N GLY A 264 4.57 -20.61 3.66
CA GLY A 264 3.50 -21.36 3.02
C GLY A 264 2.22 -21.54 3.85
N GLU A 265 2.15 -20.98 5.06
CA GLU A 265 0.93 -20.98 5.87
C GLU A 265 -0.14 -20.10 5.21
N GLN A 266 -1.37 -20.60 5.16
CA GLN A 266 -2.53 -19.82 4.71
C GLN A 266 -2.98 -18.85 5.82
N VAL A 267 -2.72 -17.55 5.63
CA VAL A 267 -3.06 -16.50 6.60
C VAL A 267 -4.38 -15.82 6.23
N VAL A 268 -4.54 -15.44 4.97
CA VAL A 268 -5.77 -14.84 4.42
C VAL A 268 -6.47 -15.87 3.54
N PRO A 269 -7.80 -16.02 3.58
CA PRO A 269 -8.50 -16.98 2.70
C PRO A 269 -8.24 -16.71 1.21
N ALA A 270 -7.80 -17.73 0.48
CA ALA A 270 -7.53 -17.61 -0.95
C ALA A 270 -8.80 -17.26 -1.76
N SER A 271 -9.97 -17.73 -1.30
CA SER A 271 -11.28 -17.41 -1.86
C SER A 271 -11.58 -15.91 -1.78
N PHE A 272 -11.28 -15.27 -0.64
CA PHE A 272 -11.47 -13.84 -0.43
C PHE A 272 -10.59 -12.99 -1.36
N LEU A 273 -9.31 -13.33 -1.51
CA LEU A 273 -8.43 -12.61 -2.43
C LEU A 273 -8.82 -12.84 -3.90
N ARG A 274 -9.27 -14.04 -4.24
CA ARG A 274 -9.76 -14.34 -5.60
C ARG A 274 -11.02 -13.52 -5.91
N SER A 275 -12.02 -13.52 -5.03
CA SER A 275 -13.23 -12.72 -5.24
C SER A 275 -12.90 -11.23 -5.32
N THR A 276 -11.95 -10.76 -4.51
CA THR A 276 -11.43 -9.39 -4.56
C THR A 276 -10.95 -9.01 -5.95
N ARG A 277 -10.14 -9.85 -6.61
CA ARG A 277 -9.60 -9.59 -7.95
C ARG A 277 -10.65 -9.73 -9.08
N GLU A 278 -11.57 -10.67 -8.95
CA GLU A 278 -12.60 -10.95 -9.95
C GLU A 278 -13.67 -9.84 -10.00
N GLY A 279 -14.09 -9.36 -8.82
CA GLY A 279 -15.14 -8.37 -8.65
C GLY A 279 -16.46 -8.76 -9.34
N SER A 280 -17.25 -7.77 -9.71
CA SER A 280 -18.53 -7.97 -10.40
C SER A 280 -18.76 -6.92 -11.48
N ALA A 281 -19.69 -7.18 -12.41
CA ALA A 281 -20.08 -6.20 -13.41
C ALA A 281 -20.69 -4.93 -12.77
N GLU A 282 -21.36 -5.10 -11.63
CA GLU A 282 -21.91 -3.99 -10.86
C GLU A 282 -20.79 -3.16 -10.21
N LEU A 283 -19.78 -3.79 -9.62
CA LEU A 283 -18.63 -3.09 -9.03
C LEU A 283 -17.87 -2.28 -10.08
N ARG A 284 -17.65 -2.86 -11.27
CA ARG A 284 -17.02 -2.16 -12.40
C ARG A 284 -17.85 -0.98 -12.88
N ARG A 285 -19.18 -1.14 -12.95
CA ARG A 285 -20.09 -0.04 -13.33
C ARG A 285 -20.04 1.09 -12.30
N ALA A 286 -20.20 0.75 -11.02
CA ALA A 286 -20.17 1.72 -9.93
C ALA A 286 -18.84 2.47 -9.88
N PHE A 287 -17.72 1.78 -10.08
CA PHE A 287 -16.40 2.40 -10.13
C PHE A 287 -16.25 3.35 -11.33
N ALA A 288 -16.72 2.95 -12.51
CA ALA A 288 -16.66 3.78 -13.72
C ALA A 288 -17.57 5.02 -13.66
N GLU A 289 -18.70 4.93 -12.96
CA GLU A 289 -19.63 6.04 -12.72
C GLU A 289 -19.20 6.94 -11.54
N GLY A 290 -18.34 6.43 -10.66
CA GLY A 290 -17.83 7.14 -9.50
C GLY A 290 -16.98 8.36 -9.85
N GLN A 291 -16.94 9.33 -8.93
CA GLN A 291 -16.06 10.50 -9.03
C GLN A 291 -14.61 10.22 -8.61
N CYS A 292 -14.31 8.97 -8.22
CA CYS A 292 -12.95 8.53 -7.89
C CYS A 292 -12.02 9.00 -9.01
N GLU A 293 -10.94 9.68 -8.62
CA GLU A 293 -10.11 10.43 -9.55
C GLU A 293 -9.91 9.66 -10.85
N ARG A 294 -10.39 10.22 -11.96
CA ARG A 294 -10.30 9.65 -13.33
C ARG A 294 -8.90 9.14 -13.70
N ILE A 295 -7.91 9.54 -12.90
CA ILE A 295 -6.51 9.19 -12.88
C ILE A 295 -6.28 7.66 -12.72
N LEU A 296 -7.08 6.93 -11.93
CA LEU A 296 -6.88 5.49 -11.67
C LEU A 296 -7.99 4.59 -12.23
N ASN A 297 -8.48 4.88 -13.44
CA ASN A 297 -9.58 4.13 -14.06
C ASN A 297 -9.21 3.50 -15.41
N PRO A 298 -8.27 2.54 -15.46
CA PRO A 298 -8.09 1.71 -16.64
C PRO A 298 -9.34 0.83 -16.88
N ALA A 299 -9.53 0.38 -18.11
CA ALA A 299 -10.71 -0.38 -18.50
C ALA A 299 -10.92 -1.63 -17.61
N GLY A 300 -12.07 -1.70 -16.93
CA GLY A 300 -12.44 -2.81 -16.06
C GLY A 300 -11.97 -2.70 -14.61
N ALA A 301 -11.26 -1.63 -14.24
CA ALA A 301 -10.91 -1.36 -12.86
C ALA A 301 -12.14 -1.32 -11.95
N HIS A 302 -11.94 -1.69 -10.70
CA HIS A 302 -12.97 -1.64 -9.66
C HIS A 302 -12.34 -1.53 -8.27
N TYR A 303 -13.17 -1.25 -7.28
CA TYR A 303 -12.79 -1.30 -5.87
C TYR A 303 -13.61 -2.39 -5.18
N HIS A 304 -12.94 -3.27 -4.43
CA HIS A 304 -13.60 -4.36 -3.72
C HIS A 304 -12.80 -4.74 -2.49
N ASN A 305 -13.48 -5.05 -1.37
CA ASN A 305 -12.86 -5.56 -0.15
C ASN A 305 -11.71 -4.69 0.40
N CYS A 306 -11.85 -3.37 0.26
CA CYS A 306 -10.84 -2.38 0.63
C CYS A 306 -9.55 -2.40 -0.22
N PHE A 307 -9.61 -2.87 -1.47
CA PHE A 307 -8.51 -2.83 -2.43
C PHE A 307 -8.92 -2.15 -3.74
N TRP A 308 -7.96 -1.42 -4.32
CA TRP A 308 -8.01 -0.98 -5.70
C TRP A 308 -7.61 -2.13 -6.61
N VAL A 309 -8.46 -2.50 -7.58
CA VAL A 309 -8.18 -3.52 -8.58
C VAL A 309 -7.88 -2.84 -9.90
N LEU A 310 -6.59 -2.70 -10.22
CA LEU A 310 -6.13 -1.80 -11.28
C LEU A 310 -5.95 -2.50 -12.63
N ASP A 311 -5.64 -3.80 -12.63
CA ASP A 311 -5.63 -4.63 -13.83
C ASP A 311 -6.30 -5.97 -13.49
N PRO A 312 -7.61 -6.12 -13.73
CA PRO A 312 -8.34 -7.35 -13.41
C PRO A 312 -7.87 -8.56 -14.19
N GLN A 313 -7.26 -8.39 -15.38
CA GLN A 313 -6.77 -9.52 -16.18
C GLN A 313 -5.53 -10.15 -15.55
N LYS A 314 -4.64 -9.31 -15.01
CA LYS A 314 -3.49 -9.74 -14.23
C LYS A 314 -3.81 -9.98 -12.76
N GLY A 315 -4.98 -9.53 -12.29
CA GLY A 315 -5.37 -9.57 -10.88
C GLY A 315 -4.55 -8.61 -10.01
N VAL A 316 -4.14 -7.47 -10.57
CA VAL A 316 -3.34 -6.46 -9.85
C VAL A 316 -4.16 -5.82 -8.75
N LEU A 317 -3.66 -5.92 -7.52
CA LEU A 317 -4.22 -5.26 -6.35
C LEU A 317 -3.30 -4.16 -5.86
N ALA A 318 -3.88 -3.03 -5.45
CA ALA A 318 -3.18 -1.96 -4.78
C ALA A 318 -3.92 -1.51 -3.51
N ALA A 319 -3.14 -1.26 -2.46
CA ALA A 319 -3.53 -0.45 -1.31
C ALA A 319 -2.86 0.92 -1.49
N LEU A 320 -3.66 1.98 -1.52
CA LEU A 320 -3.19 3.35 -1.78
C LEU A 320 -3.49 4.24 -0.59
N GLY A 321 -2.53 5.09 -0.24
CA GLY A 321 -2.64 6.08 0.83
C GLY A 321 -2.27 7.48 0.36
N MET A 322 -2.90 8.48 0.98
CA MET A 322 -2.60 9.89 0.73
C MET A 322 -1.10 10.18 0.89
N GLN A 323 -0.64 11.20 0.18
CA GLN A 323 0.75 11.68 0.26
C GLN A 323 1.81 10.64 -0.18
N GLY A 324 1.40 9.63 -0.97
CA GLY A 324 2.29 8.75 -1.72
C GLY A 324 2.56 7.37 -1.11
N GLN A 325 1.62 6.80 -0.35
CA GLN A 325 1.77 5.45 0.21
C GLN A 325 1.19 4.43 -0.77
N MET A 326 1.92 3.35 -1.02
CA MET A 326 1.44 2.29 -1.92
C MET A 326 1.97 0.92 -1.51
N ILE A 327 1.08 -0.07 -1.49
CA ILE A 327 1.42 -1.50 -1.59
C ILE A 327 0.76 -2.01 -2.86
N TRP A 328 1.55 -2.31 -3.88
CA TRP A 328 1.07 -2.73 -5.19
C TRP A 328 1.55 -4.13 -5.50
N THR A 329 0.70 -4.95 -6.13
CA THR A 329 0.97 -6.36 -6.37
C THR A 329 0.50 -6.84 -7.72
N ASP A 330 1.33 -7.66 -8.38
CA ASP A 330 1.00 -8.39 -9.60
C ASP A 330 1.23 -9.89 -9.35
N PRO A 331 0.16 -10.70 -9.21
CA PRO A 331 0.29 -12.13 -8.96
C PRO A 331 0.75 -12.91 -10.20
N VAL A 332 0.56 -12.42 -11.42
CA VAL A 332 1.05 -13.08 -12.65
C VAL A 332 2.58 -12.93 -12.76
N ALA A 333 3.08 -11.71 -12.53
CA ALA A 333 4.52 -11.45 -12.49
C ALA A 333 5.19 -11.89 -11.18
N GLN A 334 4.40 -12.18 -10.13
CA GLN A 334 4.88 -12.45 -8.77
C GLN A 334 5.72 -11.28 -8.21
N VAL A 335 5.22 -10.06 -8.40
CA VAL A 335 5.90 -8.81 -8.02
C VAL A 335 5.12 -8.06 -6.95
N VAL A 336 5.85 -7.55 -5.95
CA VAL A 336 5.34 -6.61 -4.95
C VAL A 336 6.19 -5.34 -5.04
N VAL A 337 5.53 -4.18 -5.05
CA VAL A 337 6.17 -2.88 -4.94
C VAL A 337 5.57 -2.15 -3.74
N VAL A 338 6.43 -1.68 -2.83
CA VAL A 338 6.03 -0.87 -1.68
C VAL A 338 6.70 0.48 -1.79
N VAL A 339 5.92 1.54 -1.59
CA VAL A 339 6.37 2.93 -1.59
C VAL A 339 5.83 3.61 -0.34
N PHE A 340 6.71 4.25 0.41
CA PHE A 340 6.37 5.20 1.47
C PHE A 340 6.91 6.57 1.10
N SER A 341 6.11 7.58 1.31
CA SER A 341 6.46 8.95 0.96
C SER A 341 5.79 9.98 1.87
N SER A 342 6.19 11.24 1.71
CA SER A 342 5.61 12.37 2.43
C SER A 342 5.36 13.56 1.50
N TYR A 343 4.48 13.37 0.50
CA TYR A 343 4.17 14.43 -0.48
C TYR A 343 3.48 15.61 0.17
N PRO A 344 3.70 16.82 -0.39
CA PRO A 344 2.99 17.97 0.11
C PRO A 344 1.49 17.90 -0.20
N GLU A 345 1.11 17.30 -1.33
CA GLU A 345 -0.29 17.19 -1.74
C GLU A 345 -0.95 15.94 -1.11
N HIS A 346 -2.16 16.10 -0.53
CA HIS A 346 -2.92 14.98 0.03
C HIS A 346 -3.31 13.95 -1.05
N VAL A 347 -3.76 14.45 -2.21
CA VAL A 347 -4.05 13.65 -3.40
C VAL A 347 -3.29 14.24 -4.59
N SER A 348 -2.75 13.39 -5.45
CA SER A 348 -1.77 13.79 -6.45
C SER A 348 -1.76 12.86 -7.66
N ALA A 349 -1.61 13.43 -8.86
CA ALA A 349 -1.37 12.67 -10.09
C ALA A 349 -0.10 11.80 -10.02
N ARG A 350 0.81 12.11 -9.08
CA ARG A 350 1.98 11.28 -8.77
C ARG A 350 1.62 9.85 -8.38
N THR A 351 0.43 9.62 -7.83
CA THR A 351 -0.05 8.26 -7.51
C THR A 351 -0.16 7.39 -8.76
N LEU A 352 -0.67 7.94 -9.88
CA LEU A 352 -0.70 7.21 -11.15
C LEU A 352 0.70 6.92 -11.67
N ASN A 353 1.63 7.86 -11.49
CA ASN A 353 3.02 7.65 -11.89
C ASN A 353 3.67 6.50 -11.12
N TRP A 354 3.35 6.33 -9.83
CA TRP A 354 3.77 5.15 -9.07
C TRP A 354 3.15 3.86 -9.56
N VAL A 355 1.84 3.87 -9.88
CA VAL A 355 1.16 2.71 -10.45
C VAL A 355 1.80 2.31 -11.78
N ASN A 356 2.06 3.27 -12.67
CA ASN A 356 2.71 3.03 -13.96
C ASN A 356 4.16 2.55 -13.79
N ALA A 357 4.90 3.12 -12.83
CA ALA A 357 6.24 2.68 -12.48
C ALA A 357 6.25 1.23 -11.98
N ALA A 358 5.31 0.85 -11.09
CA ALA A 358 5.18 -0.50 -10.58
C ALA A 358 4.83 -1.51 -11.69
N ALA A 359 3.92 -1.14 -12.60
CA ALA A 359 3.60 -1.95 -13.77
C ALA A 359 4.82 -2.16 -14.69
N ALA A 360 5.60 -1.09 -14.96
CA ALA A 360 6.83 -1.20 -15.74
C ALA A 360 7.91 -2.07 -15.07
N VAL A 361 8.03 -2.01 -13.75
CA VAL A 361 8.88 -2.92 -12.96
C VAL A 361 8.44 -4.37 -13.15
N ALA A 362 7.14 -4.65 -13.04
CA ALA A 362 6.60 -5.99 -13.21
C ALA A 362 6.86 -6.54 -14.62
N GLU A 363 6.61 -5.74 -15.66
CA GLU A 363 6.88 -6.10 -17.05
C GLU A 363 8.37 -6.39 -17.31
N HIS A 364 9.25 -5.52 -16.81
CA HIS A 364 10.70 -5.69 -16.95
C HIS A 364 11.18 -7.00 -16.32
N LEU A 365 10.75 -7.28 -15.09
CA LEU A 365 11.12 -8.49 -14.35
C LEU A 365 10.52 -9.76 -14.95
N HIS A 366 9.30 -9.68 -15.49
CA HIS A 366 8.64 -10.81 -16.13
C HIS A 366 9.35 -11.19 -17.45
N ALA A 367 9.63 -10.20 -18.31
CA ALA A 367 10.30 -10.42 -19.60
C ALA A 367 11.71 -11.02 -19.44
N GLY A 368 12.49 -10.56 -18.46
CA GLY A 368 13.83 -11.10 -18.18
C GLY A 368 13.82 -12.59 -17.82
N THR A 369 12.72 -13.10 -17.25
CA THR A 369 12.59 -14.53 -16.93
C THR A 369 12.21 -15.43 -18.11
N ALA A 370 11.59 -14.88 -19.16
CA ALA A 370 11.33 -15.61 -20.39
C ALA A 370 12.62 -15.86 -21.17
N MET A 371 13.48 -14.85 -21.33
CA MET A 371 14.75 -14.98 -22.07
C MET A 371 15.75 -15.94 -21.42
N CYS A 372 15.78 -16.04 -20.09
CA CYS A 372 16.65 -17.00 -19.40
C CYS A 372 16.23 -18.48 -19.64
N ARG A 373 14.97 -18.74 -19.97
CA ARG A 373 14.49 -20.11 -20.27
C ARG A 373 14.87 -20.56 -21.67
N ASP A 374 14.89 -19.64 -22.63
CA ASP A 374 15.22 -19.95 -24.03
C ASP A 374 16.74 -20.10 -24.27
N GLY A 375 17.58 -19.52 -23.40
CA GLY A 375 19.05 -19.63 -23.45
C GLY A 375 19.66 -20.97 -23.03
N HIS A 376 18.86 -21.97 -22.63
CA HIS A 376 19.34 -23.30 -22.23
C HIS A 376 19.19 -24.40 -23.29
N HIS A 377 18.80 -24.06 -24.52
CA HIS A 377 18.82 -24.99 -25.65
C HIS A 377 19.96 -24.63 -26.61
N GLY A 378 21.19 -25.03 -26.27
CA GLY A 378 22.32 -24.71 -27.13
C GLY A 378 23.68 -25.23 -26.70
N ILE A 379 23.78 -26.49 -26.23
CA ILE A 379 25.01 -27.28 -26.39
C ILE A 379 24.61 -28.75 -26.60
N GLN A 380 24.58 -29.17 -27.87
CA GLN A 380 24.95 -30.51 -28.31
C GLN A 380 25.76 -30.39 -29.59
#